data_AF-A0A1I8A8D1-F1
#
_entry.id   AF-A0A1I8A8D1-F1
#
_cell.length_a   1.000
_cell.length_b   1.000
_cell.length_c   1.000
_cell.angle_alpha   90.00
_cell.angle_beta   90.00
_cell.angle_gamma   90.00
#
_symmetry.space_group_name_H-M   'P 1'
#
loop_
_entity.id
_entity.type
_entity.pdbx_description
1 polymer ?
#
loop_
_entity_poly.entity_id
_entity_poly.type
_entity_poly.pdbx_seq_one_letter_code
_entity_poly.pdbx_strand_id
1 'polypeptide(L)'
;MLPKSVGKFVKKAFPDTVADDERPKEASDLLDTSSNVAELSQTVAREICSYQQEFEMGQKRKREVVHDLDQLVLEDNCVDSAPSGFEAEKPLHFESRFESGNLRKAYRIGTPEQRHYELVLSPDTGSNRPHYQWFYFEVSNNEADQIYTFDIINCSKGSSMFSRGMQPVIFSVGQYMETKRGWARGGRNICYFRNRYISNREVKTTPKKAPKGRKMSQSGSPKPQKPQEPQEPTKTERQVEQCHHYTLRFQLAFQKQGDVTYIAYHYPFTYSRLRV
;
A
#
# COMPACT_ATOMS: atom_id res chain seq x y z
N MET A 1 -15.34 14.70 -16.19
CA MET A 1 -15.90 14.18 -14.93
C MET A 1 -14.75 13.93 -13.97
N LEU A 2 -14.77 14.50 -12.77
CA LEU A 2 -13.81 14.12 -11.74
C LEU A 2 -14.05 12.65 -11.36
N PRO A 3 -13.00 11.85 -11.11
CA PRO A 3 -13.18 10.50 -10.60
C PRO A 3 -13.96 10.58 -9.27
N LYS A 4 -15.10 9.88 -9.21
CA LYS A 4 -15.88 9.77 -7.99
C LYS A 4 -15.06 8.99 -6.95
N SER A 5 -15.05 9.46 -5.70
CA SER A 5 -14.46 8.72 -4.58
C SER A 5 -15.04 7.31 -4.50
N VAL A 6 -14.22 6.34 -4.08
CA VAL A 6 -14.62 4.93 -3.93
C VAL A 6 -15.69 4.77 -2.82
N GLY A 7 -15.84 5.76 -1.94
CA GLY A 7 -16.89 5.84 -0.91
C GLY A 7 -17.13 7.27 -0.40
N LYS A 8 -18.11 7.45 0.49
CA LYS A 8 -18.37 8.73 1.17
C LYS A 8 -17.25 9.02 2.19
N PHE A 9 -16.83 10.28 2.31
CA PHE A 9 -15.99 10.69 3.43
C PHE A 9 -16.83 10.75 4.70
N VAL A 10 -16.31 10.21 5.79
CA VAL A 10 -16.96 10.20 7.11
C VAL A 10 -16.40 11.28 8.03
N LYS A 11 -15.20 11.81 7.72
CA LYS A 11 -14.59 12.89 8.50
C LYS A 11 -13.60 13.72 7.68
N LYS A 12 -13.19 14.85 8.26
CA LYS A 12 -11.98 15.59 7.88
C LYS A 12 -10.83 15.09 8.76
N ALA A 13 -9.68 14.75 8.17
CA ALA A 13 -8.52 14.32 8.96
C ALA A 13 -8.05 15.49 9.84
N PHE A 14 -7.70 15.20 11.10
CA PHE A 14 -7.27 16.24 12.04
C PHE A 14 -6.10 17.11 11.53
N PRO A 15 -5.08 16.56 10.84
CA PRO A 15 -4.02 17.40 10.27
C PRO A 15 -4.54 18.46 9.29
N ASP A 16 -5.69 18.25 8.65
CA ASP A 16 -6.30 19.23 7.73
C ASP A 16 -7.17 20.29 8.43
N THR A 17 -7.41 20.16 9.73
CA THR A 17 -8.17 21.15 10.52
C THR A 17 -7.26 22.18 11.18
N VAL A 18 -5.98 21.87 11.32
CA VAL A 18 -4.98 22.75 11.93
C VAL A 18 -4.25 23.58 10.87
N ALA A 19 -3.98 24.85 11.18
CA ALA A 19 -3.13 25.70 10.35
C ALA A 19 -1.67 25.21 10.40
N ASP A 20 -0.86 25.53 9.39
CA ASP A 20 0.58 25.24 9.40
C ASP A 20 1.25 26.05 10.55
N ASP A 21 1.29 25.48 11.76
CA ASP A 21 2.32 25.84 12.73
C ASP A 21 3.65 25.32 12.15
N GLU A 22 4.62 26.24 12.04
CA GLU A 22 5.87 26.11 11.29
C GLU A 22 6.31 24.67 11.00
N ARG A 23 6.24 24.27 9.71
CA ARG A 23 6.87 23.05 9.22
C ARG A 23 8.28 22.97 9.84
N PRO A 24 8.64 21.88 10.56
CA PRO A 24 9.98 21.76 11.10
C PRO A 24 10.97 22.01 9.97
N LYS A 25 11.84 23.03 10.15
CA LYS A 25 12.97 23.25 9.25
C LYS A 25 13.69 21.91 9.15
N GLU A 26 13.79 21.36 7.94
CA GLU A 26 14.45 20.08 7.73
C GLU A 26 15.82 20.09 8.42
N ALA A 27 16.16 18.98 9.07
CA ALA A 27 17.41 18.66 9.77
C ALA A 27 17.43 18.91 11.30
N SER A 28 17.29 17.81 12.04
CA SER A 28 18.19 17.53 13.19
C SER A 28 18.20 16.05 13.55
N ASP A 29 17.11 15.31 13.31
CA ASP A 29 17.01 13.90 13.72
C ASP A 29 16.89 12.90 12.55
N LEU A 30 17.72 13.07 11.51
CA LEU A 30 17.91 11.97 10.55
C LEU A 30 18.66 10.85 11.28
N LEU A 31 17.96 9.77 11.62
CA LEU A 31 18.59 8.55 12.14
C LEU A 31 19.69 8.12 11.15
N ASP A 32 20.89 7.79 11.67
CA ASP A 32 22.02 7.31 10.85
C ASP A 32 21.56 6.17 9.93
N THR A 33 21.60 6.44 8.63
CA THR A 33 21.01 5.58 7.58
C THR A 33 21.95 4.47 7.15
N SER A 34 23.23 4.52 7.54
CA SER A 34 24.28 3.65 7.01
C SER A 34 24.37 2.30 7.72
N SER A 35 24.10 2.26 9.03
CA SER A 35 24.13 1.05 9.86
C SER A 35 22.86 0.20 9.77
N ASN A 36 21.73 0.80 9.38
CA ASN A 36 20.42 0.16 9.43
C ASN A 36 20.17 -0.87 8.30
N VAL A 37 20.58 -0.61 7.05
CA VAL A 37 20.14 -1.43 5.89
C VAL A 37 20.63 -2.89 5.95
N ALA A 38 21.87 -3.11 6.39
CA ALA A 38 22.48 -4.44 6.42
C ALA A 38 21.93 -5.31 7.57
N GLU A 39 21.74 -4.73 8.76
CA GLU A 39 21.20 -5.42 9.93
C GLU A 39 19.70 -5.71 9.78
N LEU A 40 18.94 -4.77 9.18
CA LEU A 40 17.53 -4.99 8.81
C LEU A 40 17.36 -6.13 7.82
N SER A 41 18.23 -6.25 6.81
CA SER A 41 18.14 -7.32 5.82
C SER A 41 18.26 -8.70 6.47
N GLN A 42 19.04 -8.83 7.55
CA GLN A 42 19.20 -10.10 8.26
C GLN A 42 17.99 -10.42 9.14
N THR A 43 17.46 -9.45 9.90
CA THR A 43 16.26 -9.65 10.74
C THR A 43 15.06 -10.01 9.88
N VAL A 44 14.85 -9.28 8.79
CA VAL A 44 13.75 -9.54 7.85
C VAL A 44 13.93 -10.89 7.16
N ALA A 45 15.16 -11.26 6.76
CA ALA A 45 15.42 -12.57 6.19
C ALA A 45 15.15 -13.71 7.19
N ARG A 46 15.51 -13.55 8.47
CA ARG A 46 15.21 -14.52 9.54
C ARG A 46 13.71 -14.65 9.76
N GLU A 47 12.98 -13.54 9.82
CA GLU A 47 11.51 -13.57 9.95
C GLU A 47 10.86 -14.22 8.73
N ILE A 48 11.30 -13.90 7.51
CA ILE A 48 10.81 -14.56 6.29
C ILE A 48 11.10 -16.06 6.33
N CYS A 49 12.30 -16.48 6.76
CA CYS A 49 12.67 -17.88 6.88
C CYS A 49 11.81 -18.62 7.93
N SER A 50 11.58 -17.99 9.08
CA SER A 50 10.67 -18.48 10.10
C SER A 50 9.25 -18.62 9.57
N TYR A 51 8.74 -17.65 8.80
CA TYR A 51 7.41 -17.74 8.19
C TYR A 51 7.32 -18.88 7.17
N GLN A 52 8.40 -19.14 6.43
CA GLN A 52 8.47 -20.25 5.48
C GLN A 52 8.42 -21.58 6.20
N GLN A 53 9.18 -21.72 7.29
CA GLN A 53 9.19 -22.92 8.10
C GLN A 53 7.81 -23.19 8.76
N GLU A 54 7.17 -22.16 9.32
CA GLU A 54 5.80 -22.27 9.87
C GLU A 54 4.80 -22.71 8.78
N PHE A 55 4.90 -22.14 7.59
CA PHE A 55 4.06 -22.50 6.45
C PHE A 55 4.27 -23.95 6.00
N GLU A 56 5.53 -24.40 5.93
CA GLU A 56 5.89 -25.78 5.59
C GLU A 56 5.41 -26.79 6.65
N MET A 57 5.40 -26.41 7.92
CA MET A 57 4.81 -27.19 9.01
C MET A 57 3.27 -27.14 9.06
N GLY A 58 2.61 -26.52 8.07
CA GLY A 58 1.15 -26.41 8.00
C GLY A 58 0.55 -25.43 9.01
N GLN A 59 1.38 -24.69 9.76
CA GLN A 59 0.96 -23.70 10.72
C GLN A 59 0.69 -22.37 9.99
N LYS A 60 -0.57 -22.17 9.59
CA LYS A 60 -0.99 -20.90 9.00
C LYS A 60 -1.21 -19.87 10.11
N ARG A 61 -0.49 -18.75 10.06
CA ARG A 61 -0.74 -17.62 10.97
C ARG A 61 -2.20 -17.17 10.85
N LYS A 62 -2.84 -16.99 12.00
CA LYS A 62 -4.19 -16.40 12.06
C LYS A 62 -4.12 -15.00 11.44
N ARG A 63 -5.03 -14.72 10.50
CA ARG A 63 -5.21 -13.39 9.90
C ARG A 63 -6.61 -12.91 10.26
N GLU A 64 -6.69 -11.92 11.11
CA GLU A 64 -7.94 -11.31 11.55
C GLU A 64 -8.15 -10.00 10.81
N VAL A 65 -9.29 -9.82 10.18
CA VAL A 65 -9.65 -8.56 9.52
C VAL A 65 -10.00 -7.54 10.59
N VAL A 66 -9.26 -6.43 10.64
CA VAL A 66 -9.49 -5.32 11.59
C VAL A 66 -9.98 -4.05 10.90
N HIS A 67 -9.86 -3.98 9.58
CA HIS A 67 -10.42 -2.92 8.74
C HIS A 67 -10.71 -3.46 7.34
N ASP A 68 -11.91 -3.18 6.82
CA ASP A 68 -12.32 -3.52 5.46
C ASP A 68 -13.15 -2.38 4.84
N LEU A 69 -12.49 -1.55 4.02
CA LEU A 69 -13.14 -0.43 3.34
C LEU A 69 -14.28 -0.90 2.43
N ASP A 70 -14.17 -2.09 1.82
CA ASP A 70 -15.21 -2.59 0.92
C ASP A 70 -16.52 -2.86 1.70
N GLN A 71 -16.42 -3.38 2.94
CA GLN A 71 -17.58 -3.62 3.81
C GLN A 71 -18.16 -2.29 4.31
N LEU A 72 -17.30 -1.37 4.77
CA LEU A 72 -17.70 -0.06 5.30
C LEU A 72 -18.38 0.86 4.27
N VAL A 73 -18.18 0.62 2.97
CA VAL A 73 -18.86 1.36 1.90
C VAL A 73 -20.24 0.77 1.58
N LEU A 74 -20.43 -0.54 1.77
CA LEU A 74 -21.71 -1.21 1.57
C LEU A 74 -22.67 -0.99 2.74
N GLU A 75 -22.11 -0.94 3.95
CA GLU A 75 -22.83 -0.60 5.17
C GLU A 75 -23.03 0.92 5.21
N ASP A 76 -24.09 1.43 4.57
CA ASP A 76 -24.53 2.85 4.62
C ASP A 76 -24.87 3.33 6.07
N ASN A 77 -24.59 2.52 7.09
CA ASN A 77 -24.75 2.83 8.49
C ASN A 77 -23.63 3.78 8.95
N CYS A 78 -23.98 5.06 8.95
CA CYS A 78 -23.34 6.10 9.76
C CYS A 78 -23.51 5.77 11.25
N VAL A 79 -22.75 4.80 11.75
CA VAL A 79 -22.45 4.75 13.18
C VAL A 79 -21.24 5.65 13.35
N ASP A 80 -21.47 6.87 13.85
CA ASP A 80 -20.44 7.63 14.54
C ASP A 80 -20.02 6.82 15.76
N SER A 81 -19.14 5.84 15.55
CA SER A 81 -18.36 5.31 16.65
C SER A 81 -17.42 6.43 17.05
N ALA A 82 -17.86 7.21 18.05
CA ALA A 82 -16.98 8.08 18.81
C ALA A 82 -15.68 7.31 19.10
N PRO A 83 -14.51 7.97 19.09
CA PRO A 83 -13.27 7.30 19.46
C PRO A 83 -13.46 6.69 20.84
N SER A 84 -13.68 5.37 20.88
CA SER A 84 -13.65 4.61 22.11
C SER A 84 -12.30 4.92 22.73
N GLY A 85 -12.26 5.25 24.01
CA GLY A 85 -11.00 5.36 24.74
C GLY A 85 -10.17 4.09 24.57
N PHE A 86 -8.91 4.10 25.02
CA PHE A 86 -8.06 2.94 24.90
C PHE A 86 -8.73 1.66 25.43
N GLU A 87 -8.81 0.63 24.58
CA GLU A 87 -9.36 -0.68 24.89
C GLU A 87 -8.21 -1.70 24.89
N ALA A 88 -7.79 -2.11 26.09
CA ALA A 88 -6.71 -3.08 26.26
C ALA A 88 -7.01 -4.38 25.50
N GLU A 89 -5.96 -5.01 24.95
CA GLU A 89 -6.00 -6.28 24.21
C GLU A 89 -6.77 -6.26 22.87
N LYS A 90 -7.46 -5.15 22.56
CA LYS A 90 -8.08 -4.95 21.25
C LYS A 90 -7.05 -4.55 20.19
N PRO A 91 -7.29 -4.90 18.91
CA PRO A 91 -6.43 -4.48 17.82
C PRO A 91 -6.42 -2.96 17.64
N LEU A 92 -5.45 -2.47 16.88
CA LEU A 92 -5.46 -1.12 16.36
C LEU A 92 -6.71 -0.89 15.50
N HIS A 93 -7.28 0.31 15.60
CA HIS A 93 -8.33 0.77 14.71
C HIS A 93 -7.72 1.53 13.55
N PHE A 94 -8.27 1.34 12.35
CA PHE A 94 -7.82 2.01 11.12
C PHE A 94 -8.99 2.76 10.48
N GLU A 95 -8.70 3.95 9.95
CA GLU A 95 -9.66 4.74 9.18
C GLU A 95 -8.96 5.42 7.99
N SER A 96 -9.66 5.49 6.86
CA SER A 96 -9.16 6.06 5.60
C SER A 96 -10.24 6.78 4.80
N ARG A 97 -11.49 6.83 5.27
CA ARG A 97 -12.64 7.51 4.64
C ARG A 97 -12.61 9.02 4.91
N PHE A 98 -11.51 9.65 4.54
CA PHE A 98 -11.31 11.08 4.56
C PHE A 98 -10.54 11.51 3.32
N GLU A 99 -10.41 12.83 3.14
CA GLU A 99 -9.80 13.39 1.95
C GLU A 99 -8.36 12.88 1.74
N SER A 100 -8.02 12.45 0.53
CA SER A 100 -6.72 11.84 0.19
C SER A 100 -6.36 10.55 0.95
N GLY A 101 -7.26 10.00 1.77
CA GLY A 101 -7.05 8.75 2.47
C GLY A 101 -6.91 7.56 1.52
N ASN A 102 -5.97 6.65 1.81
CA ASN A 102 -5.80 5.39 1.10
C ASN A 102 -5.32 4.27 2.02
N LEU A 103 -6.28 3.42 2.40
CA LEU A 103 -6.08 2.09 2.96
C LEU A 103 -7.35 1.29 2.67
N ARG A 104 -7.23 0.13 2.03
CA ARG A 104 -8.38 -0.70 1.65
C ARG A 104 -8.70 -1.74 2.71
N LYS A 105 -7.68 -2.48 3.19
CA LYS A 105 -7.85 -3.51 4.23
C LYS A 105 -6.66 -3.53 5.18
N ALA A 106 -6.91 -3.89 6.43
CA ALA A 106 -5.88 -4.22 7.40
C ALA A 106 -6.18 -5.56 8.08
N TYR A 107 -5.12 -6.35 8.26
CA TYR A 107 -5.17 -7.65 8.92
C TYR A 107 -4.22 -7.65 10.11
N ARG A 108 -4.71 -8.04 11.30
CA ARG A 108 -3.84 -8.43 12.42
C ARG A 108 -3.32 -9.84 12.18
N ILE A 109 -2.01 -10.02 12.26
CA ILE A 109 -1.31 -11.27 11.95
C ILE A 109 -0.79 -11.89 13.24
N GLY A 110 -1.02 -13.20 13.39
CA GLY A 110 -0.48 -13.97 14.51
C GLY A 110 -1.21 -13.69 15.82
N THR A 111 -0.45 -13.59 16.92
CA THR A 111 -1.01 -13.36 18.26
C THR A 111 -1.06 -11.86 18.56
N PRO A 112 -1.94 -11.40 19.48
CA PRO A 112 -2.05 -9.98 19.83
C PRO A 112 -0.73 -9.33 20.25
N GLU A 113 0.17 -10.09 20.90
CA GLU A 113 1.46 -9.61 21.41
C GLU A 113 2.44 -9.26 20.30
N GLN A 114 2.32 -9.88 19.11
CA GLN A 114 3.20 -9.62 17.97
C GLN A 114 2.96 -8.25 17.34
N ARG A 115 1.79 -7.64 17.55
CA ARG A 115 1.42 -6.30 17.07
C ARG A 115 1.79 -6.09 15.58
N HIS A 116 1.56 -7.11 14.78
CA HIS A 116 1.93 -7.15 13.36
C HIS A 116 0.68 -7.02 12.49
N TYR A 117 0.72 -6.04 11.58
CA TYR A 117 -0.39 -5.70 10.70
C TYR A 117 0.03 -5.76 9.23
N GLU A 118 -0.73 -6.50 8.43
CA GLU A 118 -0.63 -6.46 6.97
C GLU A 118 -1.70 -5.52 6.40
N LEU A 119 -1.26 -4.60 5.54
CA LEU A 119 -2.05 -3.52 4.97
C LEU A 119 -2.15 -3.68 3.45
N VAL A 120 -3.34 -3.44 2.92
CA VAL A 120 -3.63 -3.49 1.48
C VAL A 120 -4.12 -2.13 1.02
N LEU A 121 -3.48 -1.56 0.03
CA LEU A 121 -3.86 -0.26 -0.55
C LEU A 121 -4.91 -0.42 -1.66
N SER A 122 -5.68 0.64 -1.88
CA SER A 122 -6.48 0.79 -3.10
C SER A 122 -5.59 1.19 -4.28
N PRO A 123 -5.91 0.74 -5.50
CA PRO A 123 -5.16 1.13 -6.69
C PRO A 123 -5.41 2.60 -7.06
N ASP A 124 -4.40 3.25 -7.63
CA ASP A 124 -4.55 4.60 -8.20
C ASP A 124 -5.64 4.61 -9.29
N THR A 125 -6.52 5.62 -9.23
CA THR A 125 -7.56 5.80 -10.24
C THR A 125 -6.99 6.39 -11.53
N GLY A 126 -7.58 6.04 -12.68
CA GLY A 126 -7.22 6.64 -13.95
C GLY A 126 -5.97 6.09 -14.64
N SER A 127 -5.34 5.04 -14.10
CA SER A 127 -4.28 4.30 -14.82
C SER A 127 -4.83 3.05 -15.49
N ASN A 128 -4.29 2.72 -16.67
CA ASN A 128 -4.54 1.45 -17.35
C ASN A 128 -3.98 0.25 -16.57
N ARG A 129 -3.06 0.49 -15.63
CA ARG A 129 -2.47 -0.53 -14.76
C ARG A 129 -2.65 -0.14 -13.30
N PRO A 130 -3.01 -1.07 -12.41
CA PRO A 130 -3.13 -0.76 -10.99
C PRO A 130 -1.76 -0.40 -10.41
N HIS A 131 -1.67 0.80 -9.84
CA HIS A 131 -0.51 1.26 -9.09
C HIS A 131 -0.87 1.35 -7.61
N TYR A 132 0.06 0.91 -6.75
CA TYR A 132 -0.11 0.90 -5.31
C TYR A 132 1.15 1.55 -4.73
N GLN A 133 1.04 2.80 -4.31
CA GLN A 133 2.16 3.56 -3.77
C GLN A 133 1.71 4.53 -2.67
N TRP A 134 0.73 5.37 -2.97
CA TRP A 134 0.22 6.34 -2.00
C TRP A 134 -0.52 5.61 -0.88
N PHE A 135 -0.17 5.92 0.36
CA PHE A 135 -0.94 5.54 1.54
C PHE A 135 -1.12 6.77 2.42
N TYR A 136 -2.31 6.88 3.00
CA TYR A 136 -2.62 7.88 4.01
C TYR A 136 -3.79 7.34 4.84
N PHE A 137 -3.56 7.05 6.11
CA PHE A 137 -4.58 6.48 6.99
C PHE A 137 -4.37 6.94 8.42
N GLU A 138 -5.43 6.86 9.20
CA GLU A 138 -5.43 7.06 10.64
C GLU A 138 -5.31 5.70 11.34
N VAL A 139 -4.58 5.70 12.46
CA VAL A 139 -4.45 4.61 13.40
C VAL A 139 -4.83 5.14 14.79
N SER A 140 -5.62 4.37 15.53
CA SER A 140 -5.91 4.65 16.93
C SER A 140 -5.96 3.36 17.76
N ASN A 141 -6.24 3.50 19.06
CA ASN A 141 -6.20 2.41 20.03
C ASN A 141 -4.80 1.78 20.20
N ASN A 142 -3.75 2.59 20.08
CA ASN A 142 -2.38 2.11 20.26
C ASN A 142 -1.95 2.08 21.74
N GLU A 143 -0.98 1.23 22.04
CA GLU A 143 -0.30 1.18 23.34
C GLU A 143 0.98 2.03 23.31
N ALA A 144 1.24 2.73 24.41
CA ALA A 144 2.44 3.53 24.58
C ALA A 144 3.68 2.63 24.65
N ASP A 145 4.76 3.09 24.01
CA ASP A 145 6.09 2.46 24.01
C ASP A 145 6.16 1.05 23.43
N GLN A 146 5.08 0.56 22.83
CA GLN A 146 5.04 -0.73 22.14
C GLN A 146 5.43 -0.58 20.67
N ILE A 147 6.12 -1.59 20.14
CA ILE A 147 6.53 -1.65 18.73
C ILE A 147 5.43 -2.32 17.92
N TYR A 148 4.94 -1.63 16.91
CA TYR A 148 4.00 -2.12 15.92
C TYR A 148 4.71 -2.31 14.58
N THR A 149 4.52 -3.46 13.95
CA THR A 149 5.06 -3.75 12.61
C THR A 149 3.96 -3.63 11.57
N PHE A 150 4.18 -2.81 10.55
CA PHE A 150 3.25 -2.60 9.45
C PHE A 150 3.86 -3.08 8.13
N ASP A 151 3.13 -3.93 7.41
CA ASP A 151 3.51 -4.47 6.10
C ASP A 151 2.51 -4.04 5.03
N ILE A 152 2.90 -3.14 4.14
CA ILE A 152 2.10 -2.83 2.95
C ILE A 152 2.43 -3.83 1.85
N ILE A 153 1.56 -4.82 1.65
CA ILE A 153 1.88 -6.05 0.91
C ILE A 153 1.63 -6.01 -0.59
N ASN A 154 0.94 -4.99 -1.11
CA ASN A 154 0.54 -4.95 -2.52
C ASN A 154 1.28 -3.93 -3.38
N CYS A 155 2.46 -3.47 -2.96
CA CYS A 155 3.25 -2.51 -3.75
C CYS A 155 3.62 -3.11 -5.12
N SER A 156 3.63 -2.29 -6.19
CA SER A 156 3.81 -2.79 -7.56
C SER A 156 5.16 -2.49 -8.22
N LYS A 157 6.04 -1.72 -7.55
CA LYS A 157 7.32 -1.30 -8.11
C LYS A 157 8.45 -2.22 -7.64
N GLY A 158 9.40 -2.52 -8.51
CA GLY A 158 10.56 -3.35 -8.14
C GLY A 158 11.59 -2.64 -7.24
N SER A 159 11.51 -1.32 -7.16
CA SER A 159 12.38 -0.48 -6.35
C SER A 159 11.57 0.59 -5.62
N SER A 160 12.07 1.03 -4.47
CA SER A 160 11.38 1.98 -3.59
C SER A 160 12.37 2.95 -2.96
N MET A 161 11.99 4.21 -2.78
CA MET A 161 12.80 5.18 -2.04
C MET A 161 12.96 4.80 -0.57
N PHE A 162 12.05 3.99 -0.03
CA PHE A 162 12.17 3.42 1.32
C PHE A 162 13.41 2.52 1.45
N SER A 163 13.83 1.84 0.38
CA SER A 163 15.09 1.08 0.38
C SER A 163 16.34 1.98 0.31
N ARG A 164 16.16 3.30 0.21
CA ARG A 164 17.21 4.31 0.13
C ARG A 164 17.08 5.34 1.26
N GLY A 165 16.50 4.95 2.39
CA GLY A 165 16.42 5.78 3.60
C GLY A 165 15.21 6.70 3.69
N MET A 166 14.26 6.64 2.75
CA MET A 166 12.99 7.36 2.93
C MET A 166 12.23 6.78 4.13
N GLN A 167 11.58 7.66 4.90
CA GLN A 167 10.73 7.33 6.03
C GLN A 167 9.29 7.79 5.77
N PRO A 168 8.28 7.07 6.30
CA PRO A 168 6.91 7.56 6.30
C PRO A 168 6.82 8.85 7.13
N VAL A 169 5.78 9.64 6.88
CA VAL A 169 5.47 10.80 7.71
C VAL A 169 4.35 10.44 8.69
N ILE A 170 4.53 10.86 9.94
CA ILE A 170 3.68 10.54 11.07
C ILE A 170 3.20 11.86 11.68
N PHE A 171 1.91 11.92 12.04
CA PHE A 171 1.34 13.02 12.81
C PHE A 171 0.58 12.44 13.99
N SER A 172 1.02 12.71 15.21
CA SER A 172 0.33 12.34 16.45
C SER A 172 -0.55 13.49 16.90
N VAL A 173 -1.87 13.24 17.03
CA VAL A 173 -2.81 14.25 17.54
C VAL A 173 -2.46 14.61 18.97
N GLY A 174 -2.20 13.62 19.83
CA GLY A 174 -1.80 13.86 21.21
C GLY A 174 -0.53 14.69 21.31
N GLN A 175 0.51 14.40 20.52
CA GLN A 175 1.76 15.18 20.52
C GLN A 175 1.54 16.60 20.02
N TYR A 176 0.74 16.77 18.96
CA TYR A 176 0.39 18.08 18.42
C TYR A 176 -0.33 18.93 19.47
N MET A 177 -1.29 18.36 20.21
CA MET A 177 -2.04 19.10 21.23
C MET A 177 -1.14 19.66 22.34
N GLU A 178 -0.09 18.95 22.74
CA GLU A 178 0.83 19.39 23.79
C GLU A 178 1.95 20.29 23.29
N THR A 179 2.54 19.98 22.13
CA THR A 179 3.81 20.59 21.70
C THR A 179 3.69 21.44 20.44
N LYS A 180 2.52 21.42 19.79
CA LYS A 180 2.28 22.00 18.45
C LYS A 180 3.23 21.48 17.36
N ARG A 181 3.85 20.31 17.58
CA ARG A 181 4.65 19.62 16.57
C ARG A 181 3.73 18.87 15.61
N GLY A 182 3.75 19.26 14.35
CA GLY A 182 2.99 18.64 13.28
C GLY A 182 3.65 17.40 12.67
N TRP A 183 3.53 17.26 11.36
CA TRP A 183 4.07 16.12 10.62
C TRP A 183 5.59 15.98 10.78
N ALA A 184 6.05 14.80 11.13
CA ALA A 184 7.47 14.46 11.21
C ALA A 184 7.75 13.16 10.44
N ARG A 185 8.96 13.03 9.88
CA ARG A 185 9.44 11.74 9.38
C ARG A 185 9.68 10.82 10.58
N GLY A 186 9.26 9.57 10.46
CA GLY A 186 9.37 8.62 11.56
C GLY A 186 9.38 7.18 11.08
N GLY A 187 9.42 6.27 12.03
CA GLY A 187 9.54 4.84 11.75
C GLY A 187 10.98 4.36 11.66
N ARG A 188 11.14 3.10 12.04
CA ARG A 188 12.40 2.36 12.09
C ARG A 188 12.22 1.02 11.40
N ASN A 189 13.32 0.29 11.24
CA ASN A 189 13.30 -1.05 10.66
C ASN A 189 12.52 -1.10 9.31
N ILE A 190 12.77 -0.09 8.47
CA ILE A 190 12.15 0.08 7.17
C ILE A 190 12.85 -0.78 6.11
N CYS A 191 12.13 -1.70 5.48
CA CYS A 191 12.65 -2.48 4.37
C CYS A 191 11.63 -2.64 3.24
N TYR A 192 12.14 -2.95 2.05
CA TYR A 192 11.33 -3.16 0.86
C TYR A 192 11.79 -4.41 0.13
N PHE A 193 10.91 -5.40 0.00
CA PHE A 193 11.29 -6.71 -0.57
C PHE A 193 10.17 -7.31 -1.40
N ARG A 194 10.55 -8.17 -2.36
CA ARG A 194 9.59 -8.92 -3.17
C ARG A 194 8.88 -9.96 -2.32
N ASN A 195 7.56 -10.05 -2.43
CA ASN A 195 6.78 -11.06 -1.74
C ASN A 195 6.21 -12.11 -2.71
N ARG A 196 5.44 -13.05 -2.17
CA ARG A 196 4.87 -14.18 -2.92
C ARG A 196 3.51 -13.88 -3.57
N TYR A 197 2.95 -12.68 -3.36
CA TYR A 197 1.70 -12.32 -4.00
C TYR A 197 1.94 -12.01 -5.49
N ILE A 198 1.09 -12.56 -6.34
CA ILE A 198 1.16 -12.44 -7.79
C ILE A 198 -0.17 -11.86 -8.28
N SER A 199 -0.08 -10.88 -9.18
CA SER A 199 -1.21 -10.42 -9.97
C SER A 199 -1.13 -11.06 -11.36
N ASN A 200 -2.21 -11.72 -11.77
CA ASN A 200 -2.38 -12.22 -13.13
C ASN A 200 -2.92 -11.08 -13.99
N ARG A 201 -2.15 -10.65 -14.99
CA ARG A 201 -2.55 -9.57 -15.90
C ARG A 201 -2.88 -10.13 -17.27
N GLU A 202 -4.09 -9.86 -17.75
CA GLU A 202 -4.43 -10.12 -19.16
C GLU A 202 -3.75 -9.06 -20.04
N VAL A 203 -2.83 -9.47 -20.90
CA VAL A 203 -2.22 -8.58 -21.88
C VAL A 203 -3.07 -8.61 -23.16
N LYS A 204 -3.70 -7.48 -23.51
CA LYS A 204 -4.26 -7.29 -24.85
C LYS A 204 -3.10 -7.12 -25.83
N THR A 205 -2.75 -8.17 -26.56
CA THR A 205 -1.75 -8.08 -27.63
C THR A 205 -2.33 -7.24 -28.78
N THR A 206 -1.77 -6.07 -29.03
CA THR A 206 -1.94 -5.41 -30.33
C THR A 206 -1.18 -6.24 -31.37
N PRO A 207 -1.78 -6.62 -32.51
CA PRO A 207 -1.10 -7.40 -33.52
C PRO A 207 0.15 -6.65 -34.00
N LYS A 208 1.33 -7.26 -33.82
CA LYS A 208 2.58 -6.74 -34.38
C LYS A 208 2.41 -6.69 -35.90
N LYS A 209 2.48 -5.50 -36.51
CA LYS A 209 2.60 -5.37 -37.97
C LYS A 209 3.85 -6.15 -38.38
N ALA A 210 3.68 -7.10 -39.30
CA ALA A 210 4.76 -7.91 -39.82
C ALA A 210 5.91 -7.02 -40.34
N PRO A 211 7.18 -7.40 -40.14
CA PRO A 211 8.29 -6.67 -40.74
C PRO A 211 8.15 -6.72 -42.26
N LYS A 212 8.20 -5.56 -42.92
CA LYS A 212 8.16 -5.46 -44.39
C LYS A 212 9.37 -6.21 -44.96
N GLY A 213 9.14 -7.41 -45.47
CA GLY A 213 10.12 -8.20 -46.20
C GLY A 213 10.60 -7.44 -47.45
N ARG A 214 11.92 -7.38 -47.61
CA ARG A 214 12.65 -6.82 -48.74
C ARG A 214 12.30 -7.63 -50.01
N LYS A 215 11.71 -6.98 -51.03
CA LYS A 215 11.40 -7.63 -52.32
C LYS A 215 12.70 -7.92 -53.07
N MET A 216 12.97 -9.20 -53.35
CA MET A 216 13.84 -9.62 -54.45
C MET A 216 12.97 -10.24 -55.54
N SER A 217 13.13 -9.74 -56.75
CA SER A 217 12.45 -10.15 -57.97
C SER A 217 12.91 -11.54 -58.42
N GLN A 218 11.98 -12.43 -58.74
CA GLN A 218 12.18 -13.44 -59.78
C GLN A 218 10.84 -13.95 -60.33
N SER A 219 10.83 -14.11 -61.64
CA SER A 219 9.73 -14.43 -62.55
C SER A 219 9.36 -15.90 -62.56
N GLY A 220 8.06 -16.23 -62.55
CA GLY A 220 7.55 -17.57 -62.81
C GLY A 220 6.02 -17.61 -62.87
N SER A 221 5.48 -18.23 -63.94
CA SER A 221 4.11 -18.20 -64.45
C SER A 221 3.01 -18.79 -63.53
N PRO A 222 1.71 -18.49 -63.76
CA PRO A 222 0.62 -18.82 -62.83
C PRO A 222 0.02 -20.23 -63.06
N LYS A 223 -0.32 -20.93 -61.97
CA LYS A 223 -1.14 -22.16 -61.95
C LYS A 223 -2.49 -21.88 -61.26
N PRO A 224 -3.61 -22.52 -61.67
CA PRO A 224 -4.94 -22.18 -61.16
C PRO A 224 -5.22 -22.75 -59.76
N GLN A 225 -5.87 -21.95 -58.93
CA GLN A 225 -6.25 -22.25 -57.53
C GLN A 225 -7.56 -23.06 -57.47
N LYS A 226 -7.62 -24.07 -56.59
CA LYS A 226 -8.86 -24.71 -56.12
C LYS A 226 -9.49 -23.84 -55.01
N PRO A 227 -10.83 -23.79 -54.88
CA PRO A 227 -11.49 -23.10 -53.77
C PRO A 227 -11.16 -23.80 -52.44
N GLN A 228 -10.66 -23.06 -51.45
CA GLN A 228 -10.50 -23.52 -50.07
C GLN A 228 -11.77 -23.19 -49.26
N GLU A 229 -12.25 -24.15 -48.48
CA GLU A 229 -13.34 -23.97 -47.50
C GLU A 229 -13.00 -22.90 -46.45
N PRO A 230 -14.01 -22.24 -45.83
CA PRO A 230 -13.78 -21.28 -44.77
C PRO A 230 -13.11 -21.94 -43.55
N GLN A 231 -11.87 -21.55 -43.26
CA GLN A 231 -11.20 -21.94 -42.02
C GLN A 231 -11.83 -21.21 -40.83
N GLU A 232 -12.17 -21.97 -39.78
CA GLU A 232 -12.67 -21.48 -38.50
C GLU A 232 -11.73 -20.42 -37.88
N PRO A 233 -12.27 -19.44 -37.11
CA PRO A 233 -11.47 -18.40 -36.51
C PRO A 233 -10.46 -18.97 -35.51
N THR A 234 -9.17 -18.82 -35.82
CA THR A 234 -8.02 -19.13 -34.96
C THR A 234 -8.22 -18.54 -33.56
N LYS A 235 -8.27 -19.41 -32.54
CA LYS A 235 -8.32 -19.03 -31.13
C LYS A 235 -7.14 -18.12 -30.79
N THR A 236 -7.42 -16.86 -30.46
CA THR A 236 -6.40 -15.94 -29.94
C THR A 236 -6.01 -16.39 -28.53
N GLU A 237 -4.84 -17.02 -28.39
CA GLU A 237 -4.28 -17.37 -27.08
C GLU A 237 -4.02 -16.09 -26.27
N ARG A 238 -4.76 -15.92 -25.17
CA ARG A 238 -4.56 -14.81 -24.23
C ARG A 238 -3.25 -15.03 -23.47
N GLN A 239 -2.24 -14.20 -23.72
CA GLN A 239 -1.03 -14.20 -22.92
C GLN A 239 -1.29 -13.50 -21.58
N VAL A 240 -1.13 -14.24 -20.48
CA VAL A 240 -1.23 -13.72 -19.11
C VAL A 240 0.17 -13.41 -18.60
N GLU A 241 0.44 -12.14 -18.27
CA GLU A 241 1.70 -11.73 -17.64
C GLU A 241 1.55 -11.82 -16.12
N GLN A 242 2.41 -12.60 -15.47
CA GLN A 242 2.47 -12.67 -14.00
C GLN A 242 3.34 -11.53 -13.48
N CYS A 243 2.76 -10.65 -12.66
CA CYS A 243 3.45 -9.53 -12.03
C CYS A 243 3.52 -9.73 -10.51
N HIS A 244 4.72 -9.66 -9.95
CA HIS A 244 4.96 -9.81 -8.51
C HIS A 244 4.63 -8.53 -7.74
N HIS A 245 4.12 -8.71 -6.53
CA HIS A 245 4.02 -7.63 -5.56
C HIS A 245 5.24 -7.58 -4.64
N TYR A 246 5.35 -6.44 -3.97
CA TYR A 246 6.41 -6.13 -3.03
C TYR A 246 5.79 -5.67 -1.72
N THR A 247 6.51 -5.94 -0.62
CA THR A 247 6.15 -5.51 0.72
C THR A 247 7.04 -4.35 1.14
N LEU A 248 6.41 -3.26 1.58
CA LEU A 248 7.07 -2.24 2.39
C LEU A 248 6.78 -2.56 3.86
N ARG A 249 7.83 -2.85 4.64
CA ARG A 249 7.74 -3.02 6.10
C ARG A 249 8.31 -1.81 6.79
N PHE A 250 7.67 -1.35 7.86
CA PHE A 250 8.22 -0.38 8.79
C PHE A 250 7.65 -0.61 10.19
N GLN A 251 8.40 -0.18 11.20
CA GLN A 251 7.99 -0.28 12.60
C GLN A 251 7.80 1.10 13.22
N LEU A 252 6.76 1.22 14.05
CA LEU A 252 6.46 2.44 14.81
C LEU A 252 6.30 2.11 16.29
N ALA A 253 6.75 3.03 17.14
CA ALA A 253 6.32 3.06 18.53
C ALA A 253 5.58 4.37 18.76
N PHE A 254 4.42 4.25 19.39
CA PHE A 254 3.59 5.40 19.72
C PHE A 254 3.95 5.86 21.13
N GLN A 255 4.08 7.17 21.32
CA GLN A 255 4.50 7.73 22.61
C GLN A 255 3.36 7.81 23.62
N LYS A 256 2.11 7.78 23.16
CA LYS A 256 0.93 8.05 23.98
C LYS A 256 -0.09 6.94 23.86
N GLN A 257 -0.62 6.52 24.99
CA GLN A 257 -1.65 5.50 25.07
C GLN A 257 -2.95 6.01 24.43
N GLY A 258 -3.56 5.21 23.56
CA GLY A 258 -4.84 5.53 22.92
C GLY A 258 -4.80 6.76 22.01
N ASP A 259 -3.63 7.12 21.51
CA ASP A 259 -3.47 8.27 20.62
C ASP A 259 -4.17 8.05 19.28
N VAL A 260 -4.41 9.16 18.58
CA VAL A 260 -4.83 9.16 17.18
C VAL A 260 -3.64 9.62 16.37
N THR A 261 -3.12 8.71 15.54
CA THR A 261 -1.94 8.97 14.71
C THR A 261 -2.28 8.81 13.24
N TYR A 262 -1.83 9.76 12.43
CA TYR A 262 -1.94 9.70 10.98
C TYR A 262 -0.60 9.29 10.37
N ILE A 263 -0.65 8.36 9.42
CA ILE A 263 0.52 7.80 8.75
C ILE A 263 0.35 7.99 7.25
N ALA A 264 1.34 8.61 6.60
CA ALA A 264 1.30 8.84 5.15
C ALA A 264 2.63 8.54 4.45
N TYR A 265 2.53 8.28 3.15
CA TYR A 265 3.68 8.03 2.27
C TYR A 265 4.62 9.24 2.21
N HIS A 266 4.03 10.43 2.10
CA HIS A 266 4.70 11.72 2.15
C HIS A 266 3.73 12.77 2.70
N TYR A 267 4.18 14.01 2.94
CA TYR A 267 3.36 15.08 3.50
C TYR A 267 2.07 15.27 2.67
N PRO A 268 0.87 15.00 3.24
CA PRO A 268 -0.38 15.17 2.52
C PRO A 268 -0.67 16.64 2.24
N PHE A 269 -1.20 16.93 1.06
CA PHE A 269 -1.71 18.25 0.70
C PHE A 269 -3.12 18.10 0.15
N THR A 270 -4.10 18.42 1.00
CA THR A 270 -5.52 18.25 0.69
C THR A 270 -6.08 19.42 -0.11
N TYR A 271 -7.05 19.17 -0.96
CA TYR A 271 -7.90 20.15 -1.63
C TYR A 271 -8.55 21.11 -0.64
N SER A 272 -8.98 20.63 0.53
CA SER A 272 -9.46 21.50 1.60
C SER A 272 -8.43 22.57 2.01
N ARG A 273 -7.13 22.24 1.97
CA ARG A 273 -6.04 23.21 2.20
C ARG A 273 -5.77 24.11 0.99
N LEU A 274 -5.92 23.60 -0.23
CA LEU A 274 -5.72 24.39 -1.46
C LEU A 274 -6.73 25.54 -1.59
N ARG A 275 -7.93 25.40 -1.04
CA ARG A 275 -9.04 26.36 -1.19
C ARG A 275 -8.99 27.54 -0.22
N VAL A 276 -8.05 27.55 0.73
CA VAL A 276 -7.84 28.63 1.70
C VAL A 276 -6.91 29.67 1.10
#